data_AF-A0A1E7FKF1-F1
#
_entry.id   AF-A0A1E7FKF1-F1
#
_cell.length_a   1.000
_cell.length_b   1.000
_cell.length_c   1.000
_cell.angle_alpha   90.00
_cell.angle_beta   90.00
_cell.angle_gamma   90.00
#
_symmetry.space_group_name_H-M   'P 1'
#
loop_
_entity.id
_entity.type
_entity.pdbx_description
1 polymer ?
#
loop_
_entity_poly.entity_id
_entity_poly.type
_entity_poly.pdbx_seq_one_letter_code
_entity_poly.pdbx_strand_id
1 'polypeptide(L)'
;MIPVSSSSSASSLVSTRMSNGDDEGSGGMSGTSITAGILFLIFAIGATLPLVGTLDMMKTGGGGMSIADSVVTRQDAPGKLQNVEKKEFSLSRSAIQEKLNAIPVFYITTSDNNNMSTDIYLSYEDANNVAAGGSIVKGTTLDQVMYPLVLKRGRMRMAPPPSEVELAEKNLLSNNEKSYFLIPSTKAIDQYKEFNVGDLSKSDIPLFVADRLAFASPKGPQLPLFLDKSDCIASYKRLRNGKSSLPEEPTIRTSSLLETLITMEKGTRPGVNQLAFYATEQDLTKVAELR
;
A
#
# COMPACT_ATOMS: atom_id res chain seq x y z
N MET A 1 -30.16 -23.24 -53.16
CA MET A 1 -29.60 -24.55 -53.55
C MET A 1 -28.44 -24.85 -52.63
N ILE A 2 -28.52 -25.95 -51.91
CA ILE A 2 -27.61 -26.41 -50.85
C ILE A 2 -26.78 -27.58 -51.42
N PRO A 3 -25.51 -27.72 -51.01
CA PRO A 3 -24.97 -29.03 -50.63
C PRO A 3 -24.33 -28.92 -49.22
N VAL A 4 -24.91 -29.48 -48.16
CA VAL A 4 -24.71 -30.83 -47.60
C VAL A 4 -23.36 -31.47 -47.92
N SER A 5 -22.51 -31.59 -46.91
CA SER A 5 -21.53 -32.67 -46.78
C SER A 5 -21.26 -32.92 -45.30
N SER A 6 -21.54 -34.16 -44.91
CA SER A 6 -21.53 -34.75 -43.58
C SER A 6 -20.33 -35.68 -43.42
N SER A 7 -19.76 -35.77 -42.21
CA SER A 7 -19.19 -36.98 -41.55
C SER A 7 -18.50 -36.54 -40.24
N SER A 8 -18.86 -36.98 -39.02
CA SER A 8 -18.87 -38.33 -38.39
C SER A 8 -17.46 -38.96 -38.41
N SER A 9 -16.79 -39.45 -37.38
CA SER A 9 -17.00 -39.88 -35.97
C SER A 9 -15.56 -39.91 -35.37
N ALA A 10 -15.20 -40.12 -34.11
CA ALA A 10 -15.68 -41.04 -33.09
C ALA A 10 -14.99 -40.71 -31.75
N SER A 11 -15.65 -41.09 -30.66
CA SER A 11 -15.14 -41.11 -29.29
C SER A 11 -14.13 -42.25 -29.07
N SER A 12 -13.24 -42.10 -28.08
CA SER A 12 -12.73 -43.24 -27.31
C SER A 12 -12.70 -42.93 -25.81
N LEU A 13 -13.40 -43.77 -25.07
CA LEU A 13 -13.53 -43.85 -23.63
C LEU A 13 -12.47 -44.83 -23.06
N VAL A 14 -12.09 -44.59 -21.79
CA VAL A 14 -11.60 -45.56 -20.78
C VAL A 14 -10.13 -46.02 -20.88
N SER A 15 -9.35 -45.75 -19.83
CA SER A 15 -8.74 -46.84 -19.03
C SER A 15 -8.21 -46.33 -17.69
N THR A 16 -8.90 -46.75 -16.63
CA THR A 16 -8.43 -46.79 -15.24
C THR A 16 -7.21 -47.70 -15.13
N ARG A 17 -6.16 -47.28 -14.39
CA ARG A 17 -5.21 -48.23 -13.81
C ARG A 17 -4.74 -47.72 -12.45
N MET A 18 -5.23 -48.38 -11.41
CA MET A 18 -4.66 -48.36 -10.06
C MET A 18 -3.38 -49.22 -10.07
N SER A 19 -2.32 -48.73 -9.42
CA SER A 19 -1.30 -49.61 -8.84
C SER A 19 -1.11 -49.24 -7.38
N ASN A 20 -1.48 -50.16 -6.50
CA ASN A 20 -0.97 -50.21 -5.14
C ASN A 20 0.51 -50.59 -5.19
N GLY A 21 1.31 -49.90 -4.38
CA GLY A 21 2.67 -50.28 -4.04
C GLY A 21 2.93 -49.77 -2.63
N ASP A 22 2.83 -50.69 -1.68
CA ASP A 22 3.26 -50.53 -0.31
C ASP A 22 4.78 -50.31 -0.30
N ASP A 23 5.26 -49.28 0.40
CA ASP A 23 6.62 -49.28 0.92
C ASP A 23 6.67 -48.57 2.27
N GLU A 24 7.09 -49.35 3.25
CA GLU A 24 7.22 -49.01 4.65
C GLU A 24 8.47 -48.13 4.89
N GLY A 25 8.29 -47.09 5.71
CA GLY A 25 9.22 -46.75 6.78
C GLY A 25 10.60 -46.19 6.42
N SER A 26 10.78 -44.89 6.67
CA SER A 26 11.96 -44.40 7.39
C SER A 26 11.75 -42.94 7.81
N GLY A 27 11.94 -42.67 9.08
CA GLY A 27 11.63 -41.40 9.73
C GLY A 27 12.44 -40.22 9.19
N GLY A 28 11.75 -39.08 9.09
CA GLY A 28 12.34 -37.77 8.89
C GLY A 28 11.40 -36.73 9.49
N MET A 29 11.67 -36.32 10.71
CA MET A 29 11.00 -35.17 11.35
C MET A 29 11.29 -33.92 10.51
N SER A 30 10.36 -33.55 9.63
CA SER A 30 10.37 -32.26 8.94
C SER A 30 9.69 -31.22 9.81
N GLY A 31 10.48 -30.38 10.46
CA GLY A 31 10.03 -29.27 11.30
C GLY A 31 9.60 -28.07 10.47
N THR A 32 8.35 -28.06 9.98
CA THR A 32 7.77 -26.89 9.29
C THR A 32 6.38 -26.53 9.84
N SER A 33 6.25 -26.40 11.17
CA SER A 33 4.97 -26.10 11.82
C SER A 33 5.06 -25.17 13.03
N ILE A 34 5.93 -24.14 12.99
CA ILE A 34 5.98 -23.10 14.06
C ILE A 34 5.85 -21.66 13.54
N THR A 35 5.86 -21.39 12.24
CA THR A 35 5.88 -20.00 11.72
C THR A 35 4.51 -19.41 11.35
N ALA A 36 3.40 -20.05 11.74
CA ALA A 36 2.04 -19.54 11.51
C ALA A 36 1.32 -19.08 12.80
N GLY A 37 1.97 -19.14 13.96
CA GLY A 37 1.33 -18.95 15.28
C GLY A 37 1.66 -17.67 16.06
N ILE A 38 2.50 -16.77 15.54
CA ILE A 38 3.01 -15.61 16.31
C ILE A 38 2.44 -14.25 15.85
N LEU A 39 1.76 -14.18 14.69
CA LEU A 39 1.15 -12.91 14.24
C LEU A 39 -0.28 -12.65 14.75
N PHE A 40 -0.99 -13.67 15.25
CA PHE A 40 -2.39 -13.53 15.68
C PHE A 40 -2.57 -13.25 17.19
N LEU A 41 -1.52 -13.32 18.00
CA LEU A 41 -1.61 -13.22 19.47
C LEU A 41 -1.33 -11.83 20.05
N ILE A 42 -1.01 -10.84 19.21
CA ILE A 42 -0.76 -9.45 19.66
C ILE A 42 -2.07 -8.62 19.74
N PHE A 43 -3.18 -9.07 19.15
CA PHE A 43 -4.45 -8.31 19.15
C PHE A 43 -5.49 -8.74 20.20
N ALA A 44 -5.24 -9.78 21.01
CA ALA A 44 -6.26 -10.37 21.89
C ALA A 44 -6.06 -10.17 23.42
N ILE A 45 -5.00 -9.50 23.89
CA ILE A 45 -4.72 -9.33 25.35
C ILE A 45 -4.96 -7.87 25.84
N GLY A 46 -5.51 -6.99 25.01
CA GLY A 46 -5.70 -5.57 25.34
C GLY A 46 -7.01 -5.17 26.03
N ALA A 47 -7.83 -6.10 26.53
CA ALA A 47 -9.24 -5.80 26.90
C ALA A 47 -9.67 -6.16 28.33
N THR A 48 -8.76 -6.38 29.29
CA THR A 48 -9.16 -6.58 30.70
C THR A 48 -8.14 -6.06 31.72
N LEU A 49 -7.97 -4.74 31.82
CA LEU A 49 -7.50 -4.12 33.07
C LEU A 49 -8.37 -2.91 33.43
N PRO A 50 -9.10 -2.94 34.56
CA PRO A 50 -9.79 -1.76 35.07
C PRO A 50 -8.75 -0.83 35.72
N LEU A 51 -8.46 0.28 35.06
CA LEU A 51 -7.64 1.35 35.63
C LEU A 51 -8.47 2.16 36.63
N VAL A 52 -8.57 1.67 37.86
CA VAL A 52 -9.05 2.43 39.02
C VAL A 52 -7.81 3.02 39.69
N GLY A 53 -7.63 4.33 39.66
CA GLY A 53 -6.62 5.01 40.50
C GLY A 53 -5.97 6.25 39.90
N THR A 54 -6.49 7.41 40.32
CA THR A 54 -5.77 8.67 40.55
C THR A 54 -5.02 9.31 39.38
N LEU A 55 -5.73 10.16 38.64
CA LEU A 55 -5.15 11.35 38.01
C LEU A 55 -6.01 12.56 38.41
N ASP A 56 -5.74 13.01 39.63
CA ASP A 56 -6.15 14.32 40.11
C ASP A 56 -5.12 15.33 39.54
N MET A 57 -5.40 15.88 38.36
CA MET A 57 -4.59 16.93 37.75
C MET A 57 -5.48 18.12 37.34
N MET A 58 -5.39 19.15 38.17
CA MET A 58 -5.49 20.56 37.82
C MET A 58 -6.77 21.02 37.12
N LYS A 59 -7.76 21.29 37.97
CA LYS A 59 -8.76 22.33 37.78
C LYS A 59 -8.11 23.69 38.07
N THR A 60 -7.55 24.34 37.05
CA THR A 60 -7.26 25.78 37.06
C THR A 60 -7.67 26.37 35.72
N GLY A 61 -8.57 27.35 35.77
CA GLY A 61 -9.34 27.83 34.63
C GLY A 61 -8.52 28.44 33.50
N GLY A 62 -9.06 28.28 32.29
CA GLY A 62 -8.57 28.93 31.07
C GLY A 62 -8.77 28.05 29.86
N GLY A 63 -9.90 28.22 29.16
CA GLY A 63 -10.14 27.80 27.77
C GLY A 63 -9.59 26.43 27.34
N GLY A 64 -10.37 25.38 27.53
CA GLY A 64 -10.07 24.05 26.99
C GLY A 64 -10.00 24.06 25.46
N MET A 65 -8.80 24.20 24.90
CA MET A 65 -8.52 23.80 23.52
C MET A 65 -8.44 22.28 23.50
N SER A 66 -9.49 21.65 22.98
CA SER A 66 -9.48 20.22 22.67
C SER A 66 -8.31 19.92 21.73
N ILE A 67 -7.50 18.92 22.04
CA ILE A 67 -6.42 18.44 21.14
C ILE A 67 -7.00 18.00 19.79
N ALA A 68 -8.29 17.60 19.75
CA ALA A 68 -9.00 17.31 18.51
C ALA A 68 -9.27 18.56 17.65
N ASP A 69 -9.26 19.77 18.24
CA ASP A 69 -9.36 21.05 17.53
C ASP A 69 -7.98 21.64 17.17
N SER A 70 -6.91 21.21 17.85
CA SER A 70 -5.55 21.70 17.58
C SER A 70 -4.93 21.10 16.31
N VAL A 71 -5.43 19.95 15.83
CA VAL A 71 -4.84 19.26 14.68
C VAL A 71 -5.61 19.51 13.38
N VAL A 72 -6.83 20.07 13.44
CA VAL A 72 -7.74 20.05 12.27
C VAL A 72 -8.06 21.43 11.66
N THR A 73 -7.83 22.60 12.28
CA THR A 73 -8.51 23.84 11.78
C THR A 73 -7.67 25.10 11.55
N ARG A 74 -6.34 25.09 11.64
CA ARG A 74 -5.54 26.32 11.38
C ARG A 74 -4.82 26.39 10.03
N GLN A 75 -4.93 25.38 9.16
CA GLN A 75 -4.17 25.37 7.92
C GLN A 75 -4.92 25.88 6.68
N ASP A 76 -6.25 25.85 6.65
CA ASP A 76 -6.99 26.13 5.41
C ASP A 76 -7.71 27.50 5.43
N ALA A 77 -7.13 28.52 6.06
CA ALA A 77 -7.57 29.89 5.81
C ALA A 77 -7.03 30.35 4.44
N PRO A 78 -7.88 30.60 3.42
CA PRO A 78 -7.42 31.00 2.10
C PRO A 78 -6.68 32.33 2.20
N GLY A 79 -5.41 32.35 1.80
CA GLY A 79 -4.57 33.55 1.70
C GLY A 79 -3.42 33.70 2.71
N LYS A 80 -3.17 32.74 3.61
CA LYS A 80 -2.05 32.84 4.59
C LYS A 80 -1.18 31.60 4.80
N LEU A 81 -1.19 30.62 3.89
CA LEU A 81 -0.12 29.63 3.84
C LEU A 81 1.07 30.21 3.05
N GLN A 82 1.87 31.05 3.71
CA GLN A 82 3.25 31.21 3.25
C GLN A 82 3.89 29.83 3.35
N ASN A 83 4.39 29.31 2.22
CA ASN A 83 5.20 28.10 2.17
C ASN A 83 6.50 28.34 2.97
N VAL A 84 6.41 28.29 4.30
CA VAL A 84 7.59 28.31 5.15
C VAL A 84 8.14 26.90 5.12
N GLU A 85 9.10 26.65 4.22
CA GLU A 85 9.89 25.42 4.23
C GLU A 85 10.67 25.38 5.57
N LYS A 86 10.10 24.71 6.57
CA LYS A 86 10.74 24.52 7.87
C LYS A 86 11.41 23.16 7.89
N LYS A 87 12.73 23.15 8.01
CA LYS A 87 13.53 21.92 8.14
C LYS A 87 13.13 21.05 9.34
N GLU A 88 12.49 21.63 10.36
CA GLU A 88 11.93 20.90 11.51
C GLU A 88 10.76 19.98 11.12
N PHE A 89 10.05 20.31 10.04
CA PHE A 89 8.93 19.51 9.55
C PHE A 89 9.36 18.58 8.43
N SER A 90 10.53 18.74 7.81
CA SER A 90 10.95 17.84 6.75
C SER A 90 11.35 16.47 7.29
N LEU A 91 11.08 15.44 6.50
CA LEU A 91 11.51 14.08 6.77
C LEU A 91 12.83 13.79 6.08
N SER A 92 13.69 13.05 6.77
CA SER A 92 14.85 12.46 6.11
C SER A 92 14.36 11.46 5.04
N ARG A 93 15.14 11.29 3.98
CA ARG A 93 14.82 10.32 2.93
C ARG A 93 14.68 8.89 3.49
N SER A 94 15.46 8.53 4.50
CA SER A 94 15.32 7.24 5.19
C SER A 94 13.96 7.10 5.88
N ALA A 95 13.46 8.16 6.53
CA ALA A 95 12.14 8.14 7.16
C ALA A 95 11.01 8.07 6.13
N ILE A 96 11.20 8.68 4.96
CA ILE A 96 10.27 8.54 3.82
C ILE A 96 10.28 7.09 3.31
N GLN A 97 11.45 6.48 3.14
CA GLN A 97 11.56 5.08 2.71
C GLN A 97 10.93 4.11 3.70
N GLU A 98 11.07 4.34 5.02
CA GLU A 98 10.36 3.54 6.04
C GLU A 98 8.84 3.59 5.83
N LYS A 99 8.28 4.75 5.47
CA LYS A 99 6.85 4.89 5.18
C LYS A 99 6.45 4.22 3.85
N LEU A 100 7.27 4.35 2.81
CA LEU A 100 7.01 3.74 1.49
C LEU A 100 7.09 2.22 1.50
N ASN A 101 7.84 1.62 2.43
CA ASN A 101 7.92 0.17 2.60
C ASN A 101 6.57 -0.47 2.99
N ALA A 102 5.59 0.32 3.43
CA ALA A 102 4.23 -0.16 3.71
C ALA A 102 3.37 -0.37 2.45
N ILE A 103 3.83 0.10 1.28
CA ILE A 103 3.07 0.02 0.03
C ILE A 103 3.63 -1.13 -0.83
N PRO A 104 2.85 -2.21 -1.06
CA PRO A 104 3.19 -3.22 -2.05
C PRO A 104 3.07 -2.64 -3.46
N VAL A 105 3.93 -3.13 -4.34
CA VAL A 105 3.90 -2.84 -5.78
C VAL A 105 4.18 -4.11 -6.56
N PHE A 106 3.65 -4.19 -7.76
CA PHE A 106 3.72 -5.36 -8.61
C PHE A 106 4.33 -5.01 -9.95
N TYR A 107 5.10 -5.93 -10.51
CA TYR A 107 5.72 -5.76 -11.82
C TYR A 107 5.71 -7.07 -12.58
N ILE A 108 5.71 -6.94 -13.90
CA ILE A 108 5.67 -8.09 -14.81
C ILE A 108 7.09 -8.40 -15.26
N THR A 109 7.47 -9.67 -15.22
CA THR A 109 8.76 -10.16 -15.71
C THR A 109 8.55 -11.13 -16.88
N THR A 110 9.37 -10.99 -17.93
CA THR A 110 9.39 -11.96 -19.04
C THR A 110 10.18 -13.21 -18.64
N SER A 111 9.65 -14.39 -18.94
CA SER A 111 10.25 -15.71 -18.62
C SER A 111 11.67 -15.90 -19.17
N ASP A 112 11.97 -15.31 -20.33
CA ASP A 112 13.23 -15.58 -21.02
C ASP A 112 14.47 -14.94 -20.38
N ASN A 113 14.32 -13.76 -19.75
CA ASN A 113 15.46 -12.94 -19.35
C ASN A 113 15.33 -12.31 -17.95
N ASN A 114 14.28 -12.63 -17.19
CA ASN A 114 13.98 -11.97 -15.92
C ASN A 114 13.97 -10.43 -16.01
N ASN A 115 13.67 -9.89 -17.20
CA ASN A 115 13.58 -8.46 -17.42
C ASN A 115 12.26 -7.95 -16.86
N MET A 116 12.36 -6.98 -15.95
CA MET A 116 11.23 -6.25 -15.38
C MET A 116 10.65 -5.27 -16.40
N SER A 117 9.32 -5.26 -16.51
CA SER A 117 8.55 -4.25 -17.26
C SER A 117 8.79 -2.83 -16.72
N THR A 118 8.63 -1.82 -17.56
CA THR A 118 8.71 -0.41 -17.13
C THR A 118 7.53 0.01 -16.27
N ASP A 119 6.42 -0.69 -16.39
CA ASP A 119 5.17 -0.39 -15.68
C ASP A 119 5.13 -1.14 -14.35
N ILE A 120 4.95 -0.37 -13.27
CA ILE A 120 4.94 -0.84 -11.88
C ILE A 120 3.56 -0.54 -11.30
N TYR A 121 2.79 -1.58 -11.06
CA TYR A 121 1.38 -1.49 -10.67
C TYR A 121 1.22 -1.42 -9.16
N LEU A 122 0.25 -0.62 -8.71
CA LEU A 122 -0.15 -0.55 -7.30
C LEU A 122 -1.18 -1.62 -6.92
N SER A 123 -1.73 -2.33 -7.90
CA SER A 123 -2.71 -3.43 -7.73
C SER A 123 -2.20 -4.70 -8.38
N TYR A 124 -2.26 -5.81 -7.66
CA TYR A 124 -1.93 -7.13 -8.20
C TYR A 124 -2.89 -7.52 -9.34
N GLU A 125 -4.17 -7.20 -9.17
CA GLU A 125 -5.21 -7.53 -10.15
C GLU A 125 -4.94 -6.84 -11.49
N ASP A 126 -4.59 -5.54 -11.46
CA ASP A 126 -4.26 -4.79 -12.67
C ASP A 126 -3.00 -5.35 -13.35
N ALA A 127 -1.95 -5.69 -12.59
CA ALA A 127 -0.75 -6.32 -13.14
C ALA A 127 -1.04 -7.69 -13.76
N ASN A 128 -1.85 -8.50 -13.09
CA ASN A 128 -2.21 -9.84 -13.55
C ASN A 128 -3.08 -9.81 -14.81
N ASN A 129 -3.96 -8.82 -14.94
CA ASN A 129 -4.78 -8.63 -16.14
C ASN A 129 -3.93 -8.23 -17.36
N VAL A 130 -2.79 -7.56 -17.17
CA VAL A 130 -1.87 -7.17 -18.24
C VAL A 130 -0.84 -8.26 -18.55
N ALA A 131 -0.55 -9.16 -17.60
CA ALA A 131 0.42 -10.23 -17.80
C ALA A 131 -0.05 -11.20 -18.91
N ALA A 132 0.61 -11.13 -20.07
CA ALA A 132 0.37 -12.04 -21.19
C ALA A 132 1.01 -13.42 -20.98
N GLY A 133 0.52 -14.44 -21.69
CA GLY A 133 0.98 -15.83 -21.59
C GLY A 133 2.51 -15.96 -21.70
N GLY A 134 3.15 -16.38 -20.60
CA GLY A 134 4.60 -16.49 -20.46
C GLY A 134 5.26 -15.41 -19.59
N SER A 135 4.49 -14.42 -19.14
CA SER A 135 4.94 -13.42 -18.17
C SER A 135 4.54 -13.80 -16.75
N ILE A 136 5.34 -13.41 -15.77
CA ILE A 136 5.11 -13.69 -14.35
C ILE A 136 4.98 -12.36 -13.61
N VAL A 137 3.95 -12.23 -12.78
CA VAL A 137 3.81 -11.09 -11.88
C VAL A 137 4.64 -11.35 -10.62
N LYS A 138 5.49 -10.39 -10.26
CA LYS A 138 6.28 -10.41 -9.02
C LYS A 138 5.89 -9.23 -8.14
N GLY A 139 6.09 -9.38 -6.84
CA GLY A 139 5.77 -8.37 -5.84
C GLY A 139 7.01 -7.80 -5.16
N THR A 140 6.99 -6.50 -4.89
CA THR A 140 7.94 -5.85 -3.99
C THR A 140 7.28 -4.68 -3.24
N THR A 141 8.05 -3.81 -2.61
CA THR A 141 7.59 -2.61 -1.92
C THR A 141 8.04 -1.33 -2.62
N LEU A 142 7.25 -0.28 -2.47
CA LEU A 142 7.43 0.98 -3.19
C LEU A 142 8.77 1.65 -2.85
N ASP A 143 9.30 1.47 -1.63
CA ASP A 143 10.60 2.02 -1.22
C ASP A 143 11.76 1.54 -2.12
N GLN A 144 11.64 0.33 -2.65
CA GLN A 144 12.68 -0.32 -3.46
C GLN A 144 12.69 0.15 -4.92
N VAL A 145 11.60 0.72 -5.41
CA VAL A 145 11.45 1.12 -6.83
C VAL A 145 11.28 2.62 -7.01
N MET A 146 10.66 3.32 -6.05
CA MET A 146 10.29 4.73 -6.20
C MET A 146 11.51 5.62 -6.42
N TYR A 147 12.47 5.60 -5.50
CA TYR A 147 13.67 6.43 -5.61
C TYR A 147 14.60 5.96 -6.74
N PRO A 148 15.04 4.68 -6.80
CA PRO A 148 16.05 4.28 -7.78
C PRO A 148 15.54 4.24 -9.22
N LEU A 149 14.29 3.82 -9.46
CA LEU A 149 13.77 3.59 -10.82
C LEU A 149 12.86 4.73 -11.32
N VAL A 150 11.88 5.14 -10.51
CA VAL A 150 10.86 6.11 -10.94
C VAL A 150 11.40 7.54 -10.88
N LEU A 151 11.96 7.93 -9.74
CA LEU A 151 12.51 9.27 -9.53
C LEU A 151 13.95 9.41 -10.02
N LYS A 152 14.63 8.29 -10.32
CA LYS A 152 16.06 8.23 -10.72
C LYS A 152 16.98 8.91 -9.68
N ARG A 153 16.71 8.72 -8.39
CA ARG A 153 17.35 9.37 -7.23
C ARG A 153 18.02 8.37 -6.28
N GLY A 154 19.21 7.90 -6.65
CA GLY A 154 20.13 7.20 -5.74
C GLY A 154 19.63 5.89 -5.12
N ARG A 155 20.55 5.14 -4.49
CA ARG A 155 20.26 3.89 -3.79
C ARG A 155 19.95 4.17 -2.33
N MET A 156 18.67 4.38 -2.03
CA MET A 156 18.19 4.38 -0.65
C MET A 156 17.09 3.35 -0.58
N ARG A 157 17.24 2.35 0.28
CA ARG A 157 16.27 1.28 0.45
C ARG A 157 16.45 0.68 1.83
N MET A 158 15.36 0.20 2.42
CA MET A 158 15.41 -0.41 3.75
C MET A 158 15.95 -1.84 3.70
N ALA A 159 15.80 -2.51 2.56
CA ALA A 159 16.23 -3.88 2.32
C ALA A 159 16.84 -4.02 0.90
N PRO A 160 17.65 -5.08 0.65
CA PRO A 160 18.05 -5.46 -0.70
C PRO A 160 16.80 -5.72 -1.57
N PRO A 161 16.79 -5.27 -2.84
CA PRO A 161 15.65 -5.48 -3.71
C PRO A 161 15.74 -6.86 -4.39
N PRO A 162 14.64 -7.35 -4.99
CA PRO A 162 14.67 -8.49 -5.89
C PRO A 162 15.69 -8.29 -7.02
N SER A 163 16.21 -9.41 -7.54
CA SER A 163 17.22 -9.41 -8.61
C SER A 163 16.78 -8.67 -9.87
N GLU A 164 15.49 -8.68 -10.19
CA GLU A 164 14.96 -8.01 -11.38
C GLU A 164 14.94 -6.50 -11.22
N VAL A 165 14.64 -6.01 -10.01
CA VAL A 165 14.71 -4.59 -9.66
C VAL A 165 16.16 -4.13 -9.66
N GLU A 166 17.08 -4.94 -9.15
CA GLU A 166 18.52 -4.63 -9.19
C GLU A 166 19.05 -4.59 -10.64
N LEU A 167 18.61 -5.52 -11.49
CA LEU A 167 18.97 -5.56 -12.91
C LEU A 167 18.39 -4.35 -13.66
N ALA A 168 17.12 -4.00 -13.40
CA ALA A 168 16.47 -2.80 -13.91
C ALA A 168 17.27 -1.53 -13.55
N GLU A 169 17.71 -1.44 -12.30
CA GLU A 169 18.52 -0.32 -11.82
C GLU A 169 19.89 -0.25 -12.52
N LYS A 170 20.60 -1.38 -12.65
CA LYS A 170 21.88 -1.45 -13.37
C LYS A 170 21.73 -1.03 -14.83
N ASN A 171 20.66 -1.50 -15.48
CA ASN A 171 20.35 -1.16 -16.86
C ASN A 171 20.05 0.33 -17.01
N LEU A 172 19.32 0.94 -16.07
CA LEU A 172 19.02 2.36 -16.07
C LEU A 172 20.27 3.23 -15.91
N LEU A 173 21.21 2.82 -15.04
CA LEU A 173 22.49 3.52 -14.85
C LEU A 173 23.41 3.42 -16.08
N SER A 174 23.33 2.29 -16.80
CA SER A 174 24.15 2.04 -17.99
C SER A 174 23.53 2.64 -19.25
N ASN A 175 22.19 2.73 -19.30
CA ASN A 175 21.41 3.23 -20.42
C ASN A 175 20.22 4.06 -19.88
N ASN A 176 20.36 5.39 -19.90
CA ASN A 176 19.40 6.32 -19.30
C ASN A 176 18.12 6.53 -20.13
N GLU A 177 17.91 5.77 -21.19
CA GLU A 177 16.74 5.89 -22.07
C GLU A 177 15.46 5.29 -21.44
N LYS A 178 15.60 4.29 -20.57
CA LYS A 178 14.43 3.67 -19.92
C LYS A 178 13.84 4.58 -18.85
N SER A 179 12.51 4.61 -18.77
CA SER A 179 11.76 5.29 -17.72
C SER A 179 10.76 4.32 -17.14
N TYR A 180 10.70 4.27 -15.80
CA TYR A 180 9.78 3.42 -15.06
C TYR A 180 8.61 4.27 -14.59
N PHE A 181 7.40 3.72 -14.67
CA PHE A 181 6.17 4.44 -14.38
C PHE A 181 5.40 3.69 -13.30
N LEU A 182 4.90 4.44 -12.32
CA LEU A 182 3.90 3.89 -11.40
C LEU A 182 2.54 3.91 -12.09
N ILE A 183 1.85 2.79 -12.05
CA ILE A 183 0.50 2.62 -12.58
C ILE A 183 -0.45 2.54 -11.39
N PRO A 184 -1.28 3.57 -11.15
CA PRO A 184 -2.30 3.53 -10.11
C PRO A 184 -3.33 2.45 -10.39
N SER A 185 -4.00 1.97 -9.35
CA SER A 185 -5.03 0.96 -9.55
C SER A 185 -6.21 1.56 -10.33
N THR A 186 -6.80 0.76 -11.22
CA THR A 186 -7.95 1.20 -12.03
C THR A 186 -9.08 1.68 -11.13
N LYS A 187 -9.32 0.93 -10.05
CA LYS A 187 -10.32 1.24 -9.03
C LYS A 187 -10.06 2.58 -8.33
N ALA A 188 -8.82 2.86 -7.92
CA ALA A 188 -8.51 4.12 -7.23
C ALA A 188 -8.64 5.34 -8.17
N ILE A 189 -8.33 5.16 -9.46
CA ILE A 189 -8.52 6.21 -10.45
C ILE A 189 -9.99 6.56 -10.64
N ASP A 190 -10.86 5.57 -10.71
CA ASP A 190 -12.30 5.81 -10.85
C ASP A 190 -12.87 6.48 -9.58
N GLN A 191 -12.45 6.04 -8.40
CA GLN A 191 -12.79 6.69 -7.13
C GLN A 191 -12.29 8.14 -7.04
N TYR A 192 -11.12 8.45 -7.61
CA TYR A 192 -10.54 9.79 -7.60
C TYR A 192 -11.32 10.76 -8.50
N LYS A 193 -11.82 10.30 -9.66
CA LYS A 193 -12.63 11.11 -10.59
C LYS A 193 -13.91 11.65 -9.95
N GLU A 194 -14.47 10.93 -8.96
CA GLU A 194 -15.67 11.36 -8.23
C GLU A 194 -15.51 12.71 -7.50
N PHE A 195 -14.27 13.16 -7.24
CA PHE A 195 -13.98 14.38 -6.49
C PHE A 195 -13.79 15.64 -7.34
N ASN A 196 -13.83 15.54 -8.68
CA ASN A 196 -13.67 16.68 -9.61
C ASN A 196 -12.44 17.58 -9.35
N VAL A 197 -11.34 17.00 -8.86
CA VAL A 197 -10.08 17.71 -8.51
C VAL A 197 -9.12 17.91 -9.69
N GLY A 198 -9.54 17.57 -10.90
CA GLY A 198 -8.73 17.63 -12.12
C GLY A 198 -8.04 16.31 -12.46
N ASP A 199 -7.30 16.31 -13.57
CA ASP A 199 -6.62 15.12 -14.07
C ASP A 199 -5.37 14.79 -13.24
N LEU A 200 -5.28 13.56 -12.76
CA LEU A 200 -4.08 13.04 -12.13
C LEU A 200 -3.00 12.82 -13.19
N SER A 201 -1.75 13.18 -12.90
CA SER A 201 -0.66 12.91 -13.84
C SER A 201 -0.49 11.40 -14.06
N LYS A 202 -0.05 11.01 -15.27
CA LYS A 202 -0.01 9.61 -15.75
C LYS A 202 0.72 8.63 -14.81
N SER A 203 1.61 9.11 -13.94
CA SER A 203 2.42 8.27 -13.04
C SER A 203 2.34 8.70 -11.58
N ASP A 204 1.28 9.41 -11.23
CA ASP A 204 0.99 9.76 -9.85
C ASP A 204 -0.12 8.86 -9.30
N ILE A 205 -0.17 8.75 -7.99
CA ILE A 205 -1.04 7.81 -7.29
C ILE A 205 -2.03 8.61 -6.43
N PRO A 206 -3.34 8.41 -6.60
CA PRO A 206 -4.32 9.11 -5.79
C PRO A 206 -4.25 8.59 -4.34
N LEU A 207 -4.39 9.51 -3.39
CA LEU A 207 -4.45 9.21 -1.96
C LEU A 207 -5.74 9.74 -1.37
N PHE A 208 -6.37 8.98 -0.49
CA PHE A 208 -7.62 9.32 0.17
C PHE A 208 -7.41 9.48 1.67
N VAL A 209 -7.98 10.54 2.24
CA VAL A 209 -7.87 10.87 3.67
C VAL A 209 -9.25 11.23 4.20
N ALA A 210 -9.70 10.58 5.27
CA ALA A 210 -10.91 10.97 5.98
C ALA A 210 -10.57 12.00 7.05
N ASP A 211 -11.31 13.10 7.09
CA ASP A 211 -11.17 14.07 8.16
C ASP A 211 -11.51 13.45 9.51
N ARG A 212 -10.77 13.86 10.54
CA ARG A 212 -10.91 13.37 11.93
C ARG A 212 -10.64 11.87 12.11
N LEU A 213 -10.03 11.21 11.12
CA LEU A 213 -9.52 9.85 11.27
C LEU A 213 -8.04 9.90 11.64
N ALA A 214 -7.68 9.24 12.74
CA ALA A 214 -6.29 9.00 13.13
C ALA A 214 -6.16 7.62 13.77
N PHE A 215 -5.03 6.98 13.56
CA PHE A 215 -4.70 5.69 14.18
C PHE A 215 -3.68 5.88 15.30
N ALA A 216 -3.85 5.14 16.39
CA ALA A 216 -2.84 5.08 17.43
C ALA A 216 -1.64 4.26 16.94
N SER A 217 -0.43 4.77 17.14
CA SER A 217 0.82 4.04 16.91
C SER A 217 1.76 4.22 18.11
N PRO A 218 2.81 3.38 18.25
CA PRO A 218 3.82 3.57 19.29
C PRO A 218 4.53 4.93 19.22
N LYS A 219 4.56 5.55 18.04
CA LYS A 219 5.18 6.87 17.79
C LYS A 219 4.19 8.04 17.95
N GLY A 220 2.96 7.77 18.43
CA GLY A 220 1.87 8.74 18.56
C GLY A 220 0.78 8.57 17.49
N PRO A 221 -0.16 9.52 17.40
CA PRO A 221 -1.24 9.46 16.42
C PRO A 221 -0.69 9.57 15.00
N GLN A 222 -1.24 8.77 14.10
CA GLN A 222 -0.93 8.76 12.68
C GLN A 222 -2.14 9.16 11.85
N LEU A 223 -1.91 9.97 10.82
CA LEU A 223 -2.92 10.32 9.82
C LEU A 223 -2.81 9.33 8.65
N PRO A 224 -3.81 8.46 8.44
CA PRO A 224 -3.74 7.45 7.40
C PRO A 224 -3.99 8.05 6.01
N LEU A 225 -3.13 7.68 5.06
CA LEU A 225 -3.21 7.97 3.63
C LEU A 225 -3.55 6.66 2.89
N PHE A 226 -4.80 6.51 2.47
CA PHE A 226 -5.27 5.28 1.84
C PHE A 226 -5.05 5.31 0.33
N LEU A 227 -4.68 4.16 -0.24
CA LEU A 227 -4.67 3.93 -1.68
C LEU A 227 -6.06 3.60 -2.26
N ASP A 228 -7.03 3.29 -1.39
CA ASP A 228 -8.40 2.95 -1.77
C ASP A 228 -9.42 3.72 -0.91
N LYS A 229 -10.40 4.35 -1.57
CA LYS A 229 -11.47 5.13 -0.92
C LYS A 229 -12.35 4.27 -0.02
N SER A 230 -12.64 3.03 -0.42
CA SER A 230 -13.49 2.12 0.35
C SER A 230 -12.84 1.71 1.66
N ASP A 231 -11.52 1.51 1.69
CA ASP A 231 -10.76 1.23 2.92
C ASP A 231 -10.74 2.43 3.87
N CYS A 232 -10.65 3.64 3.30
CA CYS A 232 -10.76 4.89 4.04
C CYS A 232 -12.15 5.01 4.73
N ILE A 233 -13.23 4.77 3.99
CA ILE A 233 -14.61 4.79 4.52
C ILE A 233 -14.81 3.70 5.57
N ALA A 234 -14.36 2.47 5.29
CA ALA A 234 -14.50 1.35 6.21
C ALA A 234 -13.76 1.63 7.53
N SER A 235 -12.56 2.18 7.46
CA SER A 235 -11.77 2.57 8.63
C SER A 235 -12.46 3.65 9.46
N TYR A 236 -13.03 4.67 8.81
CA TYR A 236 -13.81 5.70 9.48
C TYR A 236 -15.05 5.12 10.19
N LYS A 237 -15.81 4.24 9.52
CA LYS A 237 -16.98 3.58 10.10
C LYS A 237 -16.63 2.75 11.33
N ARG A 238 -15.50 2.04 11.31
CA ARG A 238 -14.99 1.31 12.49
C ARG A 238 -14.70 2.25 13.67
N LEU A 239 -14.04 3.39 13.42
CA LEU A 239 -13.80 4.41 14.44
C LEU A 239 -15.13 4.96 14.99
N ARG A 240 -16.11 5.21 14.11
CA ARG A 240 -17.43 5.71 14.50
C ARG A 240 -18.15 4.77 15.46
N ASN A 241 -18.16 3.48 15.12
CA ASN A 241 -18.81 2.42 15.91
C ASN A 241 -18.19 2.27 17.31
N GLY A 242 -16.94 2.70 17.50
CA GLY A 242 -16.23 2.70 18.79
C GLY A 242 -16.71 3.73 19.82
N LYS A 243 -17.90 4.33 19.68
CA LYS A 243 -18.51 5.40 20.51
C LYS A 243 -17.99 6.82 20.23
N SER A 244 -17.81 7.17 18.96
CA SER A 244 -17.45 8.55 18.62
C SER A 244 -18.70 9.40 18.34
N SER A 245 -18.64 10.70 18.67
CA SER A 245 -19.62 11.70 18.21
C SER A 245 -19.34 12.18 16.78
N LEU A 246 -18.72 11.32 15.95
CA LEU A 246 -18.37 11.67 14.58
C LEU A 246 -19.61 11.70 13.68
N PRO A 247 -19.60 12.54 12.63
CA PRO A 247 -20.61 12.51 11.57
C PRO A 247 -20.86 11.12 10.99
N GLU A 248 -22.01 10.98 10.32
CA GLU A 248 -22.39 9.71 9.71
C GLU A 248 -21.47 9.29 8.57
N GLU A 249 -21.25 10.23 7.66
CA GLU A 249 -20.38 10.07 6.52
C GLU A 249 -19.09 10.87 6.74
N PRO A 250 -17.92 10.30 6.39
CA PRO A 250 -16.66 11.04 6.46
C PRO A 250 -16.61 12.13 5.39
N THR A 251 -16.07 13.30 5.77
CA THR A 251 -15.52 14.22 4.77
C THR A 251 -14.20 13.64 4.27
N ILE A 252 -14.15 13.22 3.01
CA ILE A 252 -12.94 12.68 2.39
C ILE A 252 -12.26 13.76 1.56
N ARG A 253 -10.95 13.91 1.76
CA ARG A 253 -10.06 14.71 0.91
C ARG A 253 -9.17 13.81 0.08
N THR A 254 -8.74 14.33 -1.06
CA THR A 254 -7.79 13.67 -1.94
C THR A 254 -6.48 14.47 -2.01
N SER A 255 -5.38 13.75 -2.25
CA SER A 255 -4.08 14.31 -2.63
C SER A 255 -3.40 13.31 -3.54
N SER A 256 -2.15 13.56 -3.89
CA SER A 256 -1.34 12.67 -4.70
C SER A 256 -0.07 12.24 -3.98
N LEU A 257 0.46 11.08 -4.35
CA LEU A 257 1.69 10.55 -3.80
C LEU A 257 2.88 11.47 -4.06
N LEU A 258 3.03 12.00 -5.28
CA LEU A 258 4.15 12.88 -5.60
C LEU A 258 4.06 14.21 -4.83
N GLU A 259 2.88 14.82 -4.72
CA GLU A 259 2.67 16.04 -3.91
C GLU A 259 3.01 15.77 -2.43
N THR A 260 2.55 14.62 -1.91
CA THR A 260 2.78 14.20 -0.53
C THR A 260 4.27 13.99 -0.26
N LEU A 261 5.00 13.34 -1.16
CA LEU A 261 6.43 13.12 -1.04
C LEU A 261 7.22 14.44 -1.09
N ILE A 262 6.86 15.35 -2.00
CA ILE A 262 7.45 16.70 -2.04
C ILE A 262 7.21 17.42 -0.72
N THR A 263 6.01 17.31 -0.16
CA THR A 263 5.63 17.92 1.12
C THR A 263 6.41 17.33 2.30
N MET A 264 6.62 16.02 2.32
CA MET A 264 7.48 15.33 3.30
C MET A 264 8.96 15.76 3.16
N GLU A 265 9.50 15.80 1.94
CA GLU A 265 10.91 16.16 1.69
C GLU A 265 11.20 17.63 2.06
N LYS A 266 10.26 18.54 1.75
CA LYS A 266 10.45 19.97 1.98
C LYS A 266 9.97 20.45 3.35
N GLY A 267 9.14 19.69 4.05
CA GLY A 267 8.55 20.11 5.31
C GLY A 267 7.60 21.31 5.15
N THR A 268 6.85 21.36 4.04
CA THR A 268 5.93 22.48 3.74
C THR A 268 4.65 22.44 4.59
N ARG A 269 4.37 21.30 5.24
CA ARG A 269 3.22 21.14 6.15
C ARG A 269 3.68 20.57 7.51
N PRO A 270 3.16 21.07 8.63
CA PRO A 270 3.30 20.43 9.93
C PRO A 270 2.59 19.06 9.92
N GLY A 271 3.04 18.14 10.78
CA GLY A 271 2.42 16.83 10.91
C GLY A 271 2.75 15.82 9.80
N VAL A 272 3.63 16.15 8.84
CA VAL A 272 4.05 15.18 7.80
C VAL A 272 4.73 13.93 8.38
N ASN A 273 5.31 14.04 9.58
CA ASN A 273 5.84 12.90 10.33
C ASN A 273 4.76 11.91 10.79
N GLN A 274 3.52 12.37 10.96
CA GLN A 274 2.37 11.55 11.37
C GLN A 274 1.69 10.85 10.19
N LEU A 275 1.99 11.23 8.95
CA LEU A 275 1.41 10.59 7.76
C LEU A 275 1.87 9.13 7.66
N ALA A 276 0.95 8.22 7.36
CA ALA A 276 1.27 6.81 7.14
C ALA A 276 0.46 6.27 5.97
N PHE A 277 1.09 5.50 5.08
CA PHE A 277 0.42 4.93 3.92
C PHE A 277 -0.26 3.61 4.25
N TYR A 278 -1.45 3.42 3.71
CA TYR A 278 -2.27 2.21 3.89
C TYR A 278 -2.64 1.65 2.52
N ALA A 279 -2.07 0.50 2.20
CA ALA A 279 -2.42 -0.28 1.02
C ALA A 279 -3.62 -1.18 1.27
N THR A 280 -4.18 -1.72 0.20
CA THR A 280 -5.32 -2.63 0.29
C THR A 280 -4.90 -3.94 0.97
N GLU A 281 -5.82 -4.55 1.72
CA GLU A 281 -5.58 -5.85 2.37
C GLU A 281 -5.25 -6.95 1.34
N GLN A 282 -5.91 -6.91 0.19
CA GLN A 282 -5.70 -7.86 -0.91
C GLN A 282 -4.27 -7.76 -1.44
N ASP A 283 -3.77 -6.56 -1.74
CA ASP A 283 -2.42 -6.38 -2.27
C ASP A 283 -1.34 -6.71 -1.24
N LEU A 284 -1.58 -6.40 0.04
CA LEU A 284 -0.69 -6.78 1.14
C LEU A 284 -0.58 -8.31 1.27
N THR A 285 -1.70 -9.02 1.11
CA THR A 285 -1.71 -10.49 1.13
C THR A 285 -0.96 -11.04 -0.08
N LYS A 286 -1.20 -10.48 -1.28
CA LYS A 286 -0.55 -10.93 -2.51
C LYS A 286 0.96 -10.69 -2.53
N VAL A 287 1.46 -9.56 -2.04
CA VAL A 287 2.92 -9.35 -1.97
C VAL A 287 3.59 -10.36 -1.03
N ALA A 288 2.90 -10.80 0.03
CA ALA A 288 3.41 -11.79 0.96
C ALA A 288 3.45 -13.20 0.36
N GLU A 289 2.47 -13.56 -0.48
CA GLU A 289 2.45 -14.84 -1.22
C GLU A 289 3.54 -14.93 -2.31
N LEU A 290 3.94 -13.78 -2.87
CA LEU A 290 4.91 -13.71 -3.97
C LEU A 290 6.38 -13.60 -3.52
N ARG A 291 6.63 -13.49 -2.22
CA ARG A 291 7.97 -13.37 -1.62
C ARG A 291 8.44 -14.69 -1.04
#